data_AF-A0A5E5QPB5-F1
#
_entry.id   AF-A0A5E5QPB5-F1
#
_cell.length_a   1.000
_cell.length_b   1.000
_cell.length_c   1.000
_cell.angle_alpha   90.00
_cell.angle_beta   90.00
_cell.angle_gamma   90.00
#
_symmetry.space_group_name_H-M   'P 1'
#
loop_
_entity.id
_entity.type
_entity.pdbx_description
1 polymer ?
#
loop_
_entity_poly.entity_id
_entity_poly.type
_entity_poly.pdbx_seq_one_letter_code
_entity_poly.pdbx_strand_id
1 'polypeptide(L)'
;MENKITVISFIITFFIIHPINKLCPEECLIGALVLSFFISFFNLQIYRFLTKKAFNLPVIFHNEIKSKEECKTIFDKNYRIFCFTSIVGMNIGVVFLIIQNSWIFN
;
A
#
# COMPACT_ATOMS: atom_id res chain seq x y z
N MET A 1 -10.89 6.40 -11.39
CA MET A 1 -11.01 5.12 -10.65
C MET A 1 -9.92 5.01 -9.59
N GLU A 2 -8.66 5.31 -9.92
CA GLU A 2 -7.52 5.31 -8.99
C GLU A 2 -7.75 6.14 -7.73
N ASN A 3 -8.17 7.41 -7.84
CA ASN A 3 -8.47 8.24 -6.66
C ASN A 3 -9.52 7.63 -5.75
N LYS A 4 -10.51 6.92 -6.30
CA LYS A 4 -11.53 6.23 -5.50
C LYS A 4 -10.93 5.07 -4.72
N ILE A 5 -10.03 4.30 -5.34
CA ILE A 5 -9.32 3.18 -4.68
C ILE A 5 -8.45 3.71 -3.54
N THR A 6 -7.70 4.78 -3.77
CA THR A 6 -6.86 5.40 -2.73
C THR A 6 -7.71 5.88 -1.55
N VAL A 7 -8.78 6.64 -1.81
CA VAL A 7 -9.64 7.19 -0.74
C VAL A 7 -10.36 6.08 0.00
N ILE A 8 -10.98 5.12 -0.70
CA ILE A 8 -11.71 4.01 -0.06
C ILE A 8 -10.74 3.13 0.73
N SER A 9 -9.59 2.78 0.17
CA SER A 9 -8.58 2.00 0.88
C SER A 9 -8.08 2.72 2.12
N PHE A 10 -7.85 4.03 2.03
CA PHE A 10 -7.41 4.82 3.17
C PHE A 10 -8.46 4.82 4.27
N ILE A 11 -9.72 5.13 3.96
CA ILE A 11 -10.82 5.21 4.92
C ILE A 11 -11.03 3.85 5.60
N ILE A 12 -11.10 2.76 4.83
CA ILE A 12 -11.32 1.41 5.37
C ILE A 12 -10.17 1.03 6.30
N THR A 13 -8.92 1.19 5.85
CA THR A 13 -7.76 0.83 6.67
C THR A 13 -7.68 1.69 7.93
N PHE A 14 -7.98 2.98 7.84
CA PHE A 14 -8.00 3.87 8.99
C PHE A 14 -8.98 3.40 10.06
N PHE A 15 -10.21 3.05 9.69
CA PHE A 15 -11.20 2.58 10.67
C PHE A 15 -10.98 1.14 11.15
N ILE A 16 -10.21 0.32 10.42
CA ILE A 16 -9.75 -0.99 10.91
C ILE A 16 -8.69 -0.81 12.00
N ILE A 17 -7.76 0.13 11.82
CA ILE A 17 -6.69 0.41 12.80
C ILE A 17 -7.23 1.22 13.99
N HIS A 18 -8.08 2.20 13.72
CA HIS A 18 -8.64 3.14 14.68
C HIS A 18 -10.18 3.10 14.64
N PRO A 19 -10.82 2.15 15.35
CA PRO A 19 -12.28 2.07 15.39
C PRO A 19 -12.89 3.31 16.08
N ILE A 20 -14.02 3.79 15.55
CA ILE A 20 -14.68 5.06 15.91
C ILE A 20 -14.97 5.20 17.42
N ASN A 21 -15.22 4.07 18.10
CA ASN A 21 -15.62 4.06 19.50
C ASN A 21 -14.44 3.96 20.47
N LYS A 22 -13.20 4.12 19.99
CA LYS A 22 -12.01 4.00 20.81
C LYS A 22 -11.24 5.31 20.90
N LEU A 23 -11.05 5.78 22.14
CA LEU A 23 -10.22 6.94 22.45
C LEU A 23 -8.78 6.46 22.59
N CYS A 24 -7.87 7.04 21.81
CA CYS A 24 -6.45 6.77 21.88
C CYS A 24 -5.65 8.09 21.99
N PRO A 25 -4.38 8.04 22.43
CA PRO A 25 -3.49 9.20 22.40
C PRO A 25 -3.26 9.73 20.97
N GLU A 26 -2.87 11.00 20.83
CA GLU A 26 -2.58 11.62 19.52
C GLU A 26 -1.53 10.84 18.71
N GLU A 27 -0.55 10.24 19.39
CA GLU A 27 0.49 9.41 18.76
C GLU A 27 -0.11 8.20 18.02
N CYS A 28 -1.14 7.58 18.60
CA CYS A 28 -1.86 6.47 17.99
C CYS A 28 -2.65 6.95 16.76
N LEU A 29 -3.32 8.09 16.84
CA LEU A 29 -4.03 8.68 15.70
C LEU A 29 -3.07 8.98 14.53
N ILE A 30 -1.92 9.60 14.82
CA ILE A 30 -0.88 9.88 13.82
C ILE A 30 -0.36 8.57 13.21
N GLY A 31 -0.07 7.56 14.05
CA GLY A 31 0.35 6.24 13.59
C GLY A 31 -0.67 5.58 12.65
N ALA A 32 -1.95 5.62 13.03
CA ALA A 32 -3.04 5.08 12.22
C ALA A 32 -3.18 5.81 10.87
N LEU A 33 -3.05 7.15 10.85
CA LEU A 33 -3.07 7.94 9.61
C LEU A 33 -1.91 7.57 8.68
N VAL A 34 -0.69 7.50 9.21
CA VAL A 34 0.52 7.17 8.44
C VAL A 34 0.43 5.75 7.87
N LEU A 35 0.04 4.77 8.69
CA LEU A 35 -0.14 3.38 8.25
C LEU A 35 -1.23 3.25 7.18
N SER A 36 -2.36 3.94 7.35
CA SER A 36 -3.45 3.95 6.37
C SER A 36 -3.01 4.56 5.04
N PHE A 37 -2.17 5.60 5.09
CA PHE A 37 -1.58 6.19 3.89
C PHE A 37 -0.69 5.19 3.15
N PHE A 38 0.21 4.49 3.86
CA PHE A 38 1.08 3.49 3.25
C PHE A 38 0.29 2.32 2.64
N ILE A 39 -0.69 1.76 3.35
CA ILE A 39 -1.54 0.69 2.80
C ILE A 39 -2.31 1.16 1.57
N SER A 40 -2.89 2.35 1.64
CA SER A 40 -3.60 2.93 0.50
C SER A 40 -2.69 3.12 -0.72
N PHE A 41 -1.46 3.59 -0.50
CA PHE A 41 -0.45 3.68 -1.55
C PHE A 41 -0.15 2.31 -2.15
N PHE A 42 0.16 1.30 -1.34
CA PHE A 42 0.44 -0.05 -1.83
C PHE A 42 -0.73 -0.64 -2.62
N ASN A 43 -1.96 -0.47 -2.14
CA ASN A 43 -3.16 -0.96 -2.81
C ASN A 43 -3.37 -0.30 -4.17
N LEU A 44 -3.05 1.00 -4.30
CA LEU A 44 -3.06 1.68 -5.59
C LEU A 44 -2.02 1.08 -6.55
N GLN A 45 -0.80 0.79 -6.09
CA GLN A 45 0.24 0.21 -6.96
C GLN A 45 -0.10 -1.23 -7.38
N ILE A 46 -0.68 -2.02 -6.49
CA ILE A 46 -1.23 -3.35 -6.81
C ILE A 46 -2.30 -3.23 -7.89
N TYR A 47 -3.25 -2.31 -7.73
CA TYR A 47 -4.28 -2.07 -8.74
C TYR A 47 -3.68 -1.66 -10.09
N ARG A 48 -2.69 -0.76 -10.10
CA ARG A 48 -1.99 -0.34 -11.33
C ARG A 48 -1.29 -1.52 -12.01
N PHE A 49 -0.65 -2.40 -11.24
CA PHE A 49 -0.06 -3.64 -11.77
C PHE A 49 -1.14 -4.54 -12.42
N LEU A 50 -2.24 -4.82 -11.71
CA LEU A 50 -3.33 -5.68 -12.19
C LEU A 50 -4.01 -5.12 -13.45
N THR A 51 -4.13 -3.79 -13.52
CA THR A 51 -4.65 -3.08 -14.70
C THR A 51 -3.59 -2.83 -15.78
N LYS A 52 -2.41 -3.47 -15.66
CA LYS A 52 -1.31 -3.44 -16.62
C LYS A 52 -0.61 -2.09 -16.77
N LYS A 53 -0.96 -1.08 -15.97
CA LYS A 53 -0.37 0.26 -15.96
C LYS A 53 1.02 0.28 -15.32
N ALA A 54 1.72 1.40 -15.50
CA ALA A 54 2.93 1.71 -14.76
C ALA A 54 2.62 1.94 -13.27
N PHE A 55 3.58 1.64 -12.40
CA PHE A 55 3.42 1.74 -10.95
C PHE A 55 4.75 2.07 -10.27
N ASN A 56 4.67 2.57 -9.03
CA ASN A 56 5.84 3.06 -8.30
C ASN A 56 6.20 2.13 -7.14
N LEU A 57 7.50 2.07 -6.82
CA LEU A 57 7.99 1.46 -5.60
C LEU A 57 8.01 2.49 -4.45
N PRO A 58 7.66 2.11 -3.21
CA PRO A 58 7.65 3.02 -2.07
C PRO A 58 9.05 3.37 -1.56
N VAL A 59 10.03 2.47 -1.75
CA VAL A 59 11.41 2.68 -1.26
C VAL A 59 12.20 3.63 -2.17
N ILE A 60 11.76 3.77 -3.42
CA ILE A 60 12.40 4.61 -4.42
C ILE A 60 11.27 5.39 -5.11
N PHE A 61 10.86 6.50 -4.50
CA PHE A 61 9.80 7.38 -5.01
C PHE A 61 10.08 7.96 -6.42
N HIS A 62 11.15 7.56 -7.11
CA HIS A 62 11.54 7.99 -8.46
C HIS A 62 11.74 6.84 -9.45
N ASN A 63 11.57 5.58 -9.05
CA ASN A 63 11.61 4.45 -10.00
C ASN A 63 10.19 4.05 -10.38
N GLU A 64 9.66 4.70 -11.41
CA GLU A 64 8.46 4.24 -12.10
C GLU A 64 8.78 2.92 -12.82
N ILE A 65 8.04 1.88 -12.45
CA ILE A 65 8.08 0.60 -13.13
C ILE A 65 7.14 0.69 -14.33
N LYS A 66 7.73 0.49 -15.51
CA LYS A 66 7.06 0.55 -16.81
C LYS A 66 5.79 -0.29 -16.88
N SER A 67 4.86 0.16 -17.73
CA SER A 67 3.61 -0.54 -18.02
C SER A 67 3.85 -1.86 -18.77
N LYS A 68 2.80 -2.68 -18.94
CA LYS A 68 2.94 -4.01 -19.60
C LYS A 68 3.34 -3.88 -21.05
N GLU A 69 2.84 -2.83 -21.69
CA GLU A 69 3.01 -2.55 -23.11
C GLU A 69 4.44 -2.04 -23.39
N GLU A 70 5.03 -1.36 -22.41
CA GLU A 70 6.41 -0.86 -22.47
C GLU A 70 7.46 -1.93 -22.13
N CYS A 71 7.08 -3.01 -21.43
CA CYS A 71 7.96 -4.13 -21.13
C CYS A 71 8.18 -5.03 -22.36
N LYS A 72 9.17 -4.68 -23.20
CA LYS A 72 9.50 -5.42 -24.41
C LYS A 72 10.36 -6.67 -24.14
N THR A 73 11.28 -6.59 -23.19
CA THR A 73 12.23 -7.69 -22.91
C THR A 73 11.71 -8.67 -21.86
N ILE A 74 12.25 -9.89 -21.83
CA ILE A 74 11.98 -10.87 -20.76
C ILE A 74 12.47 -10.31 -19.41
N PHE A 75 13.61 -9.62 -19.42
CA PHE A 75 14.16 -8.99 -18.24
C PHE A 75 13.18 -7.97 -17.63
N ASP A 76 12.63 -7.06 -18.43
CA ASP A 76 11.66 -6.05 -17.95
C ASP A 76 10.42 -6.70 -17.33
N LYS A 77 9.93 -7.78 -17.95
CA LYS A 77 8.76 -8.53 -17.45
C LYS A 77 9.05 -9.18 -16.11
N ASN A 78 10.20 -9.83 -15.97
CA ASN A 78 10.62 -10.47 -14.72
C ASN A 78 10.88 -9.44 -13.61
N TYR A 79 11.56 -8.33 -13.95
CA TYR A 79 11.80 -7.23 -13.03
C TYR A 79 10.48 -6.64 -12.50
N ARG A 80 9.52 -6.42 -13.40
CA ARG A 80 8.19 -5.93 -13.01
C ARG A 80 7.47 -6.87 -12.04
N ILE A 81 7.50 -8.18 -12.30
CA ILE A 81 6.89 -9.18 -11.42
C ILE A 81 7.59 -9.16 -10.06
N PHE A 82 8.93 -9.12 -10.05
CA PHE A 82 9.70 -9.03 -8.82
C PHE A 82 9.30 -7.80 -7.98
N CYS A 83 9.24 -6.61 -8.59
CA CYS A 83 8.82 -5.38 -7.91
C CYS A 83 7.40 -5.48 -7.37
N PHE A 84 6.48 -6.09 -8.13
CA PHE A 84 5.11 -6.34 -7.65
C PHE A 84 5.08 -7.28 -6.44
N THR A 85 5.83 -8.38 -6.48
CA THR A 85 5.93 -9.31 -5.34
C THR A 85 6.50 -8.62 -4.11
N SER A 86 7.49 -7.73 -4.26
CA SER A 86 8.01 -6.92 -3.16
C SER A 86 6.94 -6.00 -2.57
N ILE A 87 6.13 -5.34 -3.39
CA ILE A 87 5.02 -4.48 -2.95
C ILE A 87 3.98 -5.30 -2.16
N VAL A 88 3.60 -6.48 -2.65
CA VAL A 88 2.66 -7.36 -1.96
C VAL A 88 3.24 -7.82 -0.62
N GLY A 89 4.51 -8.23 -0.59
CA GLY A 89 5.20 -8.63 0.64
C GLY A 89 5.26 -7.49 1.67
N MET A 90 5.58 -6.27 1.24
CA MET A 90 5.55 -5.09 2.12
C MET A 90 4.16 -4.81 2.66
N ASN A 91 3.13 -4.88 1.82
CA ASN A 91 1.74 -4.67 2.23
C ASN A 91 1.30 -5.69 3.29
N ILE A 92 1.58 -6.98 3.07
CA ILE A 92 1.34 -8.05 4.05
C ILE A 92 2.12 -7.79 5.34
N GLY A 93 3.39 -7.38 5.25
CA GLY A 93 4.22 -7.06 6.42
C GLY A 93 3.63 -5.92 7.25
N VAL A 94 3.17 -4.85 6.60
CA VAL A 94 2.53 -3.71 7.28
C VAL A 94 1.22 -4.14 7.94
N VAL A 95 0.38 -4.93 7.25
CA VAL A 95 -0.87 -5.48 7.82
C VAL A 95 -0.57 -6.39 9.02
N PHE A 96 0.44 -7.25 8.92
CA PHE A 96 0.88 -8.10 10.03
C PHE A 96 1.34 -7.27 11.23
N LEU A 97 2.14 -6.23 11.01
CA LEU A 97 2.56 -5.31 12.07
C LEU A 97 1.38 -4.58 12.71
N ILE A 98 0.37 -4.18 11.93
CA ILE A 98 -0.87 -3.59 12.46
C ILE A 98 -1.59 -4.59 13.37
N ILE A 99 -1.75 -5.85 12.93
CA ILE A 99 -2.44 -6.86 13.74
C ILE A 99 -1.66 -7.13 15.02
N GLN A 100 -0.33 -7.32 14.93
CA GLN A 100 0.54 -7.56 16.09
C GLN A 100 0.57 -6.38 17.07
N ASN A 101 0.53 -5.15 16.57
CA ASN A 101 0.57 -3.93 17.39
C ASN A 101 -0.83 -3.34 17.63
N SER A 102 -1.90 -4.04 17.25
CA SER A 102 -3.29 -3.58 17.44
C SER A 102 -3.64 -3.33 18.92
N TRP A 103 -2.94 -4.00 19.83
CA TRP A 103 -2.98 -3.74 21.28
C TRP A 103 -2.34 -2.42 21.72
N ILE A 104 -1.40 -1.85 20.95
CA ILE A 104 -0.77 -0.53 21.21
C ILE A 104 -1.71 0.61 20.80
N PHE A 105 -2.55 0.36 19.79
CA PHE A 105 -3.59 1.29 19.35
C PHE A 105 -4.91 1.13 20.13
N ASN A 106 -4.88 0.32 21.20
CA ASN A 106 -6.01 -0.04 22.04
C ASN A 106 -5.91 0.62 23.43
#